data_AF-A0A957IIG1-F1
#
_entry.id   AF-A0A957IIG1-F1
#
_cell.length_a   1.000
_cell.length_b   1.000
_cell.length_c   1.000
_cell.angle_alpha   90.00
_cell.angle_beta   90.00
_cell.angle_gamma   90.00
#
_symmetry.space_group_name_H-M   'P 1'
#
loop_
_entity.id
_entity.type
_entity.pdbx_description
1 polymer ?
#
loop_
_entity_poly.entity_id
_entity_poly.type
_entity_poly.pdbx_seq_one_letter_code
_entity_poly.pdbx_strand_id
1 'polypeptide(L)'
;ISRILLLLAITWVQQLEGTHLFTIFGNHISGKDLVLLLGGLFLIGKSTYEIHEKLDMEDHSEHAVKAVKLTLSGMITQVLLIDVVFSLDSVITAVGISNSLVVMISAIVLAAGIMIVFSGQVSAFIERHPSMKILALSFLILIGSMLVIEGWAHEAAEDLHLKNYIYFAMAFAVIVDFLQLRLSSKENIPVKLHNQPKITGKAETSD
;
A
#
# COMPACT_ATOMS: atom_id res chain seq x y z
N ILE A 1 -14.35 -0.55 -14.23
CA ILE A 1 -15.11 -1.83 -14.33
C ILE A 1 -14.78 -2.74 -13.13
N SER A 2 -13.50 -3.04 -12.86
CA SER A 2 -13.03 -3.77 -11.65
C SER A 2 -13.70 -3.31 -10.35
N ARG A 3 -13.73 -2.00 -10.09
CA ARG A 3 -14.32 -1.37 -8.89
C ARG A 3 -15.82 -1.57 -8.71
N ILE A 4 -16.58 -1.52 -9.82
CA ILE A 4 -18.03 -1.70 -9.81
C ILE A 4 -18.34 -3.18 -9.56
N LEU A 5 -17.56 -4.08 -10.18
CA LEU A 5 -17.67 -5.53 -9.98
C LEU A 5 -17.32 -5.92 -8.55
N LEU A 6 -16.29 -5.30 -7.97
CA LEU A 6 -15.89 -5.49 -6.59
C LEU A 6 -16.91 -4.92 -5.59
N LEU A 7 -17.50 -3.75 -5.86
CA LEU A 7 -18.62 -3.24 -5.06
C LEU A 7 -19.80 -4.20 -5.12
N LEU A 8 -20.19 -4.68 -6.29
CA LEU A 8 -21.30 -5.62 -6.42
C LEU A 8 -20.99 -6.94 -5.70
N ALA A 9 -19.75 -7.43 -5.77
CA ALA A 9 -19.29 -8.59 -5.02
C ALA A 9 -19.35 -8.33 -3.51
N ILE A 10 -18.93 -7.16 -3.02
CA ILE A 10 -18.97 -6.80 -1.60
C ILE A 10 -20.41 -6.59 -1.13
N THR A 11 -21.27 -5.94 -1.91
CA THR A 11 -22.70 -5.80 -1.60
C THR A 11 -23.39 -7.17 -1.55
N TRP A 12 -23.01 -8.09 -2.45
CA TRP A 12 -23.48 -9.47 -2.41
C TRP A 12 -22.94 -10.21 -1.18
N VAL A 13 -21.66 -10.02 -0.83
CA VAL A 13 -21.06 -10.58 0.40
C VAL A 13 -21.70 -10.00 1.67
N GLN A 14 -22.11 -8.72 1.67
CA GLN A 14 -22.87 -8.13 2.78
C GLN A 14 -24.28 -8.73 2.91
N GLN A 15 -24.89 -9.20 1.82
CA GLN A 15 -26.14 -9.97 1.92
C GLN A 15 -25.94 -11.35 2.56
N LEU A 16 -24.71 -11.89 2.60
CA LEU A 16 -24.38 -13.12 3.33
C LEU A 16 -24.26 -12.90 4.85
N GLU A 17 -24.31 -11.67 5.36
CA GLU A 17 -24.34 -11.36 6.80
C GLU A 17 -25.48 -12.09 7.53
N GLY A 18 -26.58 -12.39 6.83
CA GLY A 18 -27.74 -13.12 7.39
C GLY A 18 -27.58 -14.64 7.50
N THR A 19 -26.51 -15.23 6.97
CA THR A 19 -26.26 -16.68 7.05
C THR A 19 -25.09 -16.98 7.98
N HIS A 20 -25.40 -17.38 9.22
CA HIS A 20 -24.42 -17.88 10.18
C HIS A 20 -23.89 -19.24 9.70
N LEU A 21 -22.69 -19.26 9.12
CA LEU A 21 -22.13 -20.48 8.52
C LEU A 21 -21.51 -21.40 9.58
N PHE A 22 -20.75 -20.83 10.53
CA PHE A 22 -20.09 -21.59 11.61
C PHE A 22 -19.92 -20.73 12.88
N THR A 23 -19.98 -21.38 14.05
CA THR A 23 -19.64 -20.77 15.34
C THR A 23 -18.29 -21.30 15.79
N ILE A 24 -17.29 -20.43 15.92
CA ILE A 24 -15.95 -20.78 16.42
C ILE A 24 -15.64 -19.85 17.59
N PHE A 25 -15.24 -20.40 18.75
CA PHE A 25 -14.91 -19.64 19.97
C PHE A 25 -16.03 -18.69 20.48
N GLY A 26 -17.30 -18.97 20.16
CA GLY A 26 -18.43 -18.13 20.57
C GLY A 26 -18.71 -16.92 19.66
N ASN A 27 -17.88 -16.68 18.64
CA ASN A 27 -18.17 -15.71 17.59
C ASN A 27 -18.88 -16.39 16.41
N HIS A 28 -19.95 -15.76 15.94
CA HIS A 28 -20.65 -16.15 14.71
C HIS A 28 -19.86 -15.62 13.53
N ILE A 29 -19.22 -16.51 12.76
CA ILE A 29 -18.47 -16.13 11.56
C ILE A 29 -19.40 -16.24 10.35
N SER A 30 -19.66 -15.10 9.71
CA SER A 30 -20.41 -15.01 8.45
C SER A 30 -19.50 -15.26 7.24
N GLY A 31 -20.10 -15.51 6.07
CA GLY A 31 -19.38 -15.54 4.80
C GLY A 31 -18.62 -14.24 4.51
N LYS A 32 -19.13 -13.09 4.98
CA LYS A 32 -18.42 -11.80 4.93
C LYS A 32 -17.10 -11.85 5.68
N ASP A 33 -17.14 -12.33 6.91
CA ASP A 33 -16.01 -12.35 7.82
C ASP A 33 -14.88 -13.22 7.27
N LEU A 34 -15.23 -14.35 6.66
CA LEU A 34 -14.29 -15.22 5.98
C LEU A 34 -13.61 -14.52 4.79
N VAL A 35 -14.37 -13.78 3.97
CA VAL A 35 -13.82 -13.02 2.84
C VAL A 35 -12.89 -11.91 3.33
N LEU A 36 -13.26 -11.19 4.40
CA LEU A 36 -12.43 -10.15 5.00
C LEU A 36 -11.13 -10.72 5.58
N LEU A 37 -11.21 -11.84 6.30
CA LEU A 37 -10.04 -12.52 6.87
C LEU A 37 -9.08 -13.02 5.79
N LEU A 38 -9.59 -13.75 4.79
CA LEU A 38 -8.77 -14.29 3.71
C LEU A 38 -8.18 -13.18 2.84
N GLY A 39 -8.99 -12.17 2.49
CA GLY A 39 -8.54 -11.01 1.74
C GLY A 39 -7.48 -10.21 2.50
N GLY A 40 -7.70 -9.96 3.80
CA GLY A 40 -6.74 -9.25 4.66
C GLY A 40 -5.41 -9.99 4.77
N LEU A 41 -5.43 -11.29 5.06
CA LEU A 41 -4.22 -12.12 5.11
C LEU A 41 -3.49 -12.15 3.77
N PHE A 42 -4.21 -12.24 2.66
CA PHE A 42 -3.63 -12.18 1.32
C PHE A 42 -2.90 -10.85 1.07
N LEU A 43 -3.53 -9.71 1.40
CA LEU A 43 -2.92 -8.39 1.23
C LEU A 43 -1.65 -8.23 2.07
N ILE A 44 -1.67 -8.67 3.34
CA ILE A 44 -0.51 -8.62 4.22
C ILE A 44 0.62 -9.47 3.64
N GLY A 45 0.37 -10.75 3.38
CA GLY A 45 1.39 -11.68 2.90
C GLY A 45 2.04 -11.23 1.60
N LYS A 46 1.23 -10.83 0.62
CA LYS A 46 1.71 -10.38 -0.69
C LYS A 46 2.50 -9.08 -0.56
N SER A 47 2.05 -8.14 0.26
CA SER A 47 2.73 -6.84 0.39
C SER A 47 4.04 -6.96 1.15
N THR A 48 4.11 -7.80 2.18
CA THR A 48 5.37 -8.13 2.85
C THR A 48 6.36 -8.80 1.90
N TYR A 49 5.90 -9.76 1.09
CA TYR A 49 6.75 -10.41 0.08
C TYR A 49 7.33 -9.40 -0.93
N GLU A 50 6.50 -8.49 -1.43
CA GLU A 50 6.93 -7.45 -2.38
C GLU A 50 7.84 -6.39 -1.77
N ILE A 51 7.69 -6.09 -0.48
CA ILE A 51 8.64 -5.23 0.25
C ILE A 51 9.98 -5.95 0.35
N HIS A 52 9.98 -7.22 0.77
CA HIS A 52 11.20 -8.02 0.92
C HIS A 52 11.96 -8.17 -0.41
N GLU A 53 11.27 -8.53 -1.50
CA GLU A 53 11.88 -8.65 -2.83
C GLU A 53 12.51 -7.33 -3.30
N LYS A 54 11.92 -6.19 -2.93
CA LYS A 54 12.45 -4.87 -3.34
C LYS A 54 13.58 -4.35 -2.46
N LEU A 55 13.64 -4.76 -1.19
CA LEU A 55 14.78 -4.48 -0.31
C LEU A 55 16.01 -5.30 -0.75
N ASP A 56 15.82 -6.58 -1.08
CA ASP A 56 16.91 -7.46 -1.55
C ASP A 56 17.52 -6.99 -2.89
N MET A 57 16.73 -6.30 -3.73
CA MET A 57 17.21 -5.73 -4.99
C MET A 57 18.09 -4.47 -4.80
N GLU A 58 17.97 -3.76 -3.66
CA GLU A 58 18.71 -2.53 -3.40
C GLU A 58 20.09 -2.82 -2.80
N ASP A 59 20.23 -3.86 -1.97
CA ASP A 59 21.50 -4.32 -1.37
C ASP A 59 22.45 -5.02 -2.36
N HIS A 60 21.94 -5.56 -3.47
CA HIS A 60 22.78 -6.17 -4.51
C HIS A 60 23.35 -5.18 -5.54
N SER A 61 23.24 -3.87 -5.30
CA SER A 61 23.71 -2.84 -6.21
C SER A 61 25.23 -2.53 -6.13
N GLU A 62 25.99 -3.16 -5.21
CA GLU A 62 27.47 -3.04 -5.20
C GLU A 62 28.20 -4.04 -6.13
N HIS A 63 27.57 -5.11 -6.61
CA HIS A 63 28.22 -6.07 -7.51
C HIS A 63 27.40 -6.37 -8.77
N ALA A 64 27.89 -5.82 -9.88
CA ALA A 64 27.49 -6.08 -11.26
C ALA A 64 26.02 -5.78 -11.60
N VAL A 65 25.84 -4.67 -12.32
CA VAL A 65 24.60 -4.27 -13.00
C VAL A 65 24.09 -5.39 -13.91
N LYS A 66 23.26 -6.27 -13.37
CA LYS A 66 22.13 -6.79 -14.15
C LYS A 66 21.07 -5.70 -14.06
N ALA A 67 20.91 -4.95 -15.14
CA ALA A 67 19.73 -4.15 -15.34
C ALA A 67 18.53 -5.09 -15.10
N VAL A 68 17.89 -4.95 -13.94
CA VAL A 68 16.60 -5.56 -13.68
C VAL A 68 15.70 -4.89 -14.71
N LYS A 69 15.50 -5.57 -15.84
CA LYS A 69 14.44 -5.22 -16.77
C LYS A 69 13.19 -5.31 -15.91
N LEU A 70 12.63 -4.17 -15.53
CA LEU A 70 11.25 -4.05 -15.07
C LEU A 70 10.41 -4.72 -16.15
N THR A 71 10.13 -6.00 -15.96
CA THR A 71 9.34 -6.79 -16.90
C THR A 71 7.97 -6.13 -16.91
N LEU A 72 7.38 -5.99 -18.10
CA LEU A 72 6.03 -5.46 -18.24
C LEU A 72 5.05 -6.16 -17.27
N SER A 73 5.29 -7.43 -16.97
CA SER A 73 4.61 -8.19 -15.92
C SER A 73 4.69 -7.55 -14.52
N GLY A 74 5.85 -7.10 -14.06
CA GLY A 74 6.00 -6.48 -12.73
C GLY A 74 5.30 -5.13 -12.64
N MET A 75 5.34 -4.33 -13.71
CA MET A 75 4.62 -3.06 -13.79
C MET A 75 3.09 -3.28 -13.81
N ILE A 76 2.62 -4.26 -14.58
CA ILE A 76 1.19 -4.62 -14.65
C ILE A 76 0.70 -5.15 -13.29
N THR A 77 1.43 -6.06 -12.65
CA THR A 77 1.08 -6.59 -11.32
C THR A 77 1.02 -5.46 -10.28
N GLN A 78 1.94 -4.50 -10.34
CA GLN A 78 1.97 -3.37 -9.42
C GLN A 78 0.80 -2.40 -9.62
N VAL A 79 0.45 -2.07 -10.87
CA VAL A 79 -0.72 -1.23 -11.18
C VAL A 79 -2.02 -1.94 -10.78
N LEU A 80 -2.12 -3.25 -11.04
CA LEU A 80 -3.25 -4.07 -10.61
C LEU A 80 -3.41 -4.04 -9.09
N LEU A 81 -2.30 -4.15 -8.35
CA LEU A 81 -2.32 -4.11 -6.89
C LEU A 81 -2.77 -2.78 -6.33
N ILE A 82 -2.26 -1.69 -6.87
CA ILE A 82 -2.67 -0.34 -6.46
C ILE A 82 -4.15 -0.12 -6.80
N ASP A 83 -4.64 -0.61 -7.94
CA ASP A 83 -6.07 -0.52 -8.28
C ASP A 83 -6.94 -1.34 -7.32
N VAL A 84 -6.52 -2.56 -6.94
CA VAL A 84 -7.25 -3.40 -5.96
C VAL A 84 -7.34 -2.70 -4.60
N VAL A 85 -6.25 -2.11 -4.13
CA VAL A 85 -6.20 -1.44 -2.81
C VAL A 85 -7.03 -0.19 -2.79
N PHE A 86 -6.89 0.64 -3.81
CA PHE A 86 -7.70 1.84 -3.92
C PHE A 86 -9.16 1.47 -4.14
N SER A 87 -9.46 0.36 -4.84
CA SER A 87 -10.82 -0.14 -4.97
C SER A 87 -11.42 -0.52 -3.62
N LEU A 88 -10.68 -1.23 -2.77
CA LEU A 88 -11.12 -1.61 -1.44
C LEU A 88 -11.31 -0.39 -0.54
N ASP A 89 -10.34 0.53 -0.53
CA ASP A 89 -10.41 1.75 0.28
C ASP A 89 -11.57 2.67 -0.14
N SER A 90 -11.82 2.82 -1.46
CA SER A 90 -12.96 3.59 -1.96
C SER A 90 -14.31 2.99 -1.59
N VAL A 91 -14.41 1.66 -1.51
CA VAL A 91 -15.62 0.96 -1.06
C VAL A 91 -15.79 1.08 0.45
N ILE A 92 -14.74 0.82 1.24
CA ILE A 92 -14.78 0.89 2.71
C ILE A 92 -15.09 2.33 3.16
N THR A 93 -14.52 3.33 2.50
CA THR A 93 -14.81 4.75 2.74
C THR A 93 -16.27 5.08 2.42
N ALA A 94 -16.79 4.60 1.27
CA ALA A 94 -18.15 4.89 0.87
C ALA A 94 -19.20 4.19 1.75
N VAL A 95 -18.90 2.96 2.21
CA VAL A 95 -19.72 2.21 3.19
C VAL A 95 -19.66 2.88 4.57
N GLY A 96 -18.51 3.40 4.98
CA GLY A 96 -18.34 4.04 6.29
C GLY A 96 -19.00 5.43 6.40
N ILE A 97 -19.26 6.12 5.30
CA ILE A 97 -19.77 7.50 5.28
C ILE A 97 -21.26 7.57 4.91
N SER A 98 -21.81 6.56 4.22
CA SER A 98 -23.20 6.61 3.73
C SER A 98 -23.91 5.26 3.75
N ASN A 99 -25.09 5.25 4.35
CA ASN A 99 -26.02 4.11 4.33
C ASN A 99 -26.83 3.99 3.02
N SER A 100 -26.77 5.00 2.14
CA SER A 100 -27.46 4.97 0.84
C SER A 100 -26.59 4.33 -0.22
N LEU A 101 -27.06 3.19 -0.75
CA LEU A 101 -26.41 2.46 -1.85
C LEU A 101 -26.23 3.35 -3.10
N VAL A 102 -27.18 4.25 -3.37
CA VAL A 102 -27.09 5.20 -4.50
C VAL A 102 -25.93 6.17 -4.31
N VAL A 103 -25.78 6.73 -3.10
CA VAL A 103 -24.67 7.65 -2.77
C VAL A 103 -23.34 6.92 -2.88
N MET A 104 -23.27 5.70 -2.35
CA MET A 104 -22.06 4.86 -2.39
C MET A 104 -21.61 4.57 -3.82
N ILE A 105 -22.52 4.11 -4.69
CA ILE A 105 -22.23 3.85 -6.10
C ILE A 105 -21.80 5.14 -6.80
N SER A 106 -22.50 6.25 -6.58
CA SER A 106 -22.18 7.53 -7.21
C SER A 106 -20.77 8.03 -6.85
N ALA A 107 -20.38 7.92 -5.57
CA ALA A 107 -19.07 8.32 -5.08
C ALA A 107 -17.95 7.46 -5.70
N ILE A 108 -18.15 6.15 -5.79
CA ILE A 108 -17.18 5.22 -6.36
C ILE A 108 -17.02 5.42 -7.87
N VAL A 109 -18.12 5.65 -8.59
CA VAL A 109 -18.06 5.95 -10.03
C VAL A 109 -17.31 7.26 -10.27
N LEU A 110 -17.58 8.29 -9.47
CA LEU A 110 -16.88 9.57 -9.56
C LEU A 110 -15.39 9.43 -9.25
N ALA A 111 -15.04 8.74 -8.16
CA ALA A 111 -13.66 8.48 -7.77
C ALA A 111 -12.91 7.63 -8.81
N ALA A 112 -13.56 6.63 -9.40
CA ALA A 112 -13.00 5.82 -10.47
C ALA A 112 -12.76 6.66 -11.74
N GLY A 113 -13.68 7.58 -12.07
CA GLY A 113 -13.53 8.51 -13.20
C GLY A 113 -12.29 9.40 -13.03
N ILE A 114 -12.12 10.00 -11.84
CA ILE A 114 -10.93 10.80 -11.52
C ILE A 114 -9.67 9.93 -11.62
N MET A 115 -9.68 8.72 -11.07
CA MET A 115 -8.51 7.85 -11.15
C MET A 115 -8.11 7.56 -12.60
N ILE A 116 -9.05 7.23 -13.49
CA ILE A 116 -8.70 6.92 -14.88
C ILE A 116 -7.96 8.10 -15.53
N VAL A 117 -8.46 9.32 -15.32
CA VAL A 117 -7.86 10.55 -15.85
C VAL A 117 -6.43 10.77 -15.31
N PHE A 118 -6.20 10.50 -14.03
CA PHE A 118 -4.91 10.76 -13.37
C PHE A 118 -3.97 9.54 -13.30
N SER A 119 -4.43 8.35 -13.68
CA SER A 119 -3.71 7.07 -13.52
C SER A 119 -2.30 7.08 -14.10
N GLY A 120 -2.13 7.61 -15.32
CA GLY A 120 -0.82 7.71 -15.97
C GLY A 120 0.15 8.62 -15.22
N GLN A 121 -0.33 9.73 -14.68
CA GLN A 121 0.48 10.68 -13.89
C GLN A 121 0.87 10.07 -12.55
N VAL A 122 -0.09 9.43 -11.87
CA VAL A 122 0.13 8.74 -10.60
C VAL A 122 1.13 7.60 -10.77
N SER A 123 0.98 6.78 -11.81
CA SER A 123 1.90 5.67 -12.11
C SER A 123 3.32 6.17 -12.37
N ALA A 124 3.47 7.21 -13.20
CA ALA A 124 4.77 7.80 -13.50
C ALA A 124 5.42 8.43 -12.25
N PHE A 125 4.63 9.00 -11.34
CA PHE A 125 5.12 9.55 -10.07
C PHE A 125 5.61 8.43 -9.13
N ILE A 126 4.85 7.35 -8.99
CA ILE A 126 5.23 6.19 -8.15
C ILE A 126 6.47 5.48 -8.70
N GLU A 127 6.63 5.40 -10.02
CA GLU A 127 7.81 4.80 -10.65
C GLU A 127 9.09 5.64 -10.44
N ARG A 128 8.96 6.97 -10.40
CA ARG A 128 10.08 7.89 -10.18
C ARG A 128 10.52 7.99 -8.72
N HIS A 129 9.65 7.62 -7.78
CA HIS A 129 9.89 7.76 -6.34
C HIS A 129 9.75 6.40 -5.64
N PRO A 130 10.86 5.67 -5.43
CA PRO A 130 10.85 4.38 -4.74
C PRO A 130 10.22 4.43 -3.34
N SER A 131 10.39 5.54 -2.60
CA SER A 131 9.75 5.75 -1.29
C SER A 131 8.22 5.67 -1.39
N MET A 132 7.62 6.29 -2.42
CA MET A 132 6.17 6.24 -2.67
C MET A 132 5.69 4.81 -2.95
N LYS A 133 6.53 3.98 -3.60
CA LYS A 133 6.23 2.58 -3.88
C LYS A 133 6.20 1.75 -2.60
N ILE A 134 7.15 1.98 -1.68
CA ILE A 134 7.17 1.30 -0.37
C ILE A 134 6.00 1.80 0.48
N LEU A 135 5.73 3.10 0.50
CA LEU A 135 4.61 3.71 1.21
C LEU A 135 3.26 3.08 0.80
N ALA A 136 3.03 2.89 -0.49
CA ALA A 136 1.81 2.23 -0.99
C ALA A 136 1.70 0.75 -0.54
N LEU A 137 2.82 0.01 -0.52
CA LEU A 137 2.85 -1.37 0.00
C LEU A 137 2.65 -1.43 1.52
N SER A 138 3.06 -0.40 2.26
CA SER A 138 2.80 -0.29 3.69
C SER A 138 1.32 0.00 3.98
N PHE A 139 0.65 0.82 3.16
CA PHE A 139 -0.80 1.05 3.28
C PHE A 139 -1.59 -0.22 2.99
N LEU A 140 -1.14 -1.02 2.04
CA LEU A 140 -1.64 -2.36 1.77
C LEU A 140 -1.61 -3.28 3.01
N ILE A 141 -0.51 -3.28 3.76
CA ILE A 141 -0.39 -4.04 5.00
C ILE A 141 -1.34 -3.49 6.07
N LEU A 142 -1.44 -2.15 6.19
CA LEU A 142 -2.31 -1.49 7.15
C LEU A 142 -3.79 -1.79 6.88
N ILE A 143 -4.22 -1.69 5.63
CA ILE A 143 -5.58 -2.03 5.18
C ILE A 143 -5.81 -3.54 5.35
N GLY A 144 -4.85 -4.39 4.96
CA GLY A 144 -4.95 -5.83 5.17
C GLY A 144 -5.13 -6.20 6.65
N SER A 145 -4.40 -5.52 7.55
CA SER A 145 -4.54 -5.69 9.00
C SER A 145 -5.92 -5.24 9.48
N MET A 146 -6.46 -4.14 8.96
CA MET A 146 -7.82 -3.70 9.27
C MET A 146 -8.86 -4.76 8.88
N LEU A 147 -8.75 -5.33 7.67
CA LEU A 147 -9.68 -6.34 7.19
C LEU A 147 -9.65 -7.61 8.06
N VAL A 148 -8.45 -8.01 8.51
CA VAL A 148 -8.31 -9.14 9.45
C VAL A 148 -9.01 -8.84 10.77
N ILE A 149 -8.84 -7.64 11.31
CA ILE A 149 -9.48 -7.24 12.57
C ILE A 149 -11.01 -7.17 12.41
N GLU A 150 -11.50 -6.55 11.33
CA GLU A 150 -12.94 -6.46 11.06
C GLU A 150 -13.59 -7.83 10.84
N GLY A 151 -12.90 -8.74 10.16
CA GLY A 151 -13.40 -10.11 9.94
C GLY A 151 -13.30 -11.00 11.18
N TRP A 152 -12.41 -10.71 12.13
CA TRP A 152 -12.28 -11.50 13.36
C TRP A 152 -13.19 -10.98 14.50
N ALA A 153 -13.22 -9.67 14.68
CA ALA A 153 -13.88 -8.99 15.79
C ALA A 153 -14.49 -7.65 15.32
N HIS A 154 -15.54 -7.73 14.52
CA HIS A 154 -16.20 -6.56 13.92
C HIS A 154 -16.63 -5.52 14.95
N GLU A 155 -17.26 -5.95 16.05
CA GLU A 155 -17.76 -5.09 17.12
C GLU A 155 -16.62 -4.31 17.79
N ALA A 156 -15.51 -4.99 18.12
CA ALA A 156 -14.34 -4.34 18.69
C ALA A 156 -13.67 -3.38 17.69
N ALA A 157 -13.72 -3.69 16.40
CA ALA A 157 -13.19 -2.83 15.34
C ALA A 157 -13.94 -1.48 15.26
N GLU A 158 -15.26 -1.54 15.42
CA GLU A 158 -16.16 -0.39 15.38
C GLU A 158 -16.08 0.44 16.66
N ASP A 159 -16.13 -0.19 17.84
CA ASP A 159 -16.06 0.47 19.15
C ASP A 159 -14.75 1.25 19.34
N LEU A 160 -13.63 0.71 18.87
CA LEU A 160 -12.33 1.36 18.93
C LEU A 160 -12.13 2.39 17.81
N HIS A 161 -13.11 2.58 16.91
CA HIS A 161 -13.02 3.45 15.75
C HIS A 161 -11.71 3.29 14.95
N LEU A 162 -11.23 2.05 14.79
CA LEU A 162 -9.93 1.72 14.22
C LEU A 162 -9.72 2.32 12.81
N LYS A 163 -10.80 2.44 12.02
CA LYS A 163 -10.81 3.10 10.72
C LYS A 163 -10.24 4.52 10.78
N ASN A 164 -10.67 5.30 11.76
CA ASN A 164 -10.27 6.70 11.90
C ASN A 164 -8.76 6.82 12.17
N TYR A 165 -8.23 5.95 13.04
CA TYR A 165 -6.81 5.90 13.34
C TYR A 165 -5.98 5.50 12.12
N ILE A 166 -6.46 4.53 11.34
CA ILE A 166 -5.80 4.10 10.11
C ILE A 166 -5.80 5.22 9.06
N TYR A 167 -6.94 5.89 8.85
CA TYR A 167 -7.01 7.02 7.93
C TYR A 167 -6.09 8.17 8.36
N PHE A 168 -6.04 8.46 9.65
CA PHE A 168 -5.12 9.44 10.20
C PHE A 168 -3.66 9.04 9.98
N ALA A 169 -3.30 7.77 10.25
CA ALA A 169 -1.96 7.26 10.03
C ALA A 169 -1.52 7.31 8.56
N MET A 170 -2.42 6.97 7.63
CA MET A 170 -2.16 7.07 6.19
C MET A 170 -1.93 8.53 5.76
N ALA A 171 -2.80 9.45 6.19
CA ALA A 171 -2.65 10.87 5.88
C ALA A 171 -1.33 11.43 6.44
N PHE A 172 -1.00 11.11 7.70
CA PHE A 172 0.24 11.51 8.35
C PHE A 172 1.46 10.97 7.59
N ALA A 173 1.46 9.70 7.22
CA ALA A 173 2.58 9.08 6.50
C ALA A 173 2.81 9.72 5.12
N VAL A 174 1.75 10.06 4.38
CA VAL A 174 1.88 10.81 3.11
C VAL A 174 2.48 12.19 3.34
N ILE A 175 2.04 12.91 4.38
CA ILE A 175 2.57 14.25 4.69
C ILE A 175 4.06 14.18 5.04
N VAL A 176 4.46 13.20 5.84
CA VAL A 176 5.85 12.98 6.23
C VAL A 176 6.71 12.63 5.01
N ASP A 177 6.26 11.70 4.16
CA ASP A 177 7.00 11.32 2.95
C ASP A 177 7.09 12.49 1.96
N PHE A 178 6.01 13.26 1.80
CA PHE A 178 6.03 14.46 0.98
C PHE A 178 7.02 15.52 1.49
N LEU A 179 7.10 15.72 2.81
CA LEU A 179 8.10 16.59 3.41
C LEU A 179 9.51 16.06 3.18
N GLN A 180 9.71 14.75 3.30
CA GLN A 180 11.00 14.11 3.05
C GLN A 180 11.45 14.26 1.60
N LEU A 181 10.56 14.06 0.63
CA LEU A 181 10.83 14.29 -0.80
C LEU A 181 11.23 15.74 -1.07
N ARG A 182 10.58 16.72 -0.42
CA ARG A 182 10.93 18.14 -0.54
C ARG A 182 12.31 18.48 0.05
N LEU A 183 12.67 17.84 1.16
CA LEU A 183 13.96 18.05 1.83
C LEU A 183 15.10 17.41 1.04
N SER A 184 14.91 16.17 0.59
CA SER A 184 15.91 15.43 -0.19
C SER A 184 16.21 16.09 -1.54
N SER A 185 15.21 16.74 -2.17
CA SER A 185 15.43 17.54 -3.39
C SER A 185 16.32 18.78 -3.17
N LYS A 186 16.54 19.23 -1.93
CA LYS A 186 17.43 20.37 -1.60
C LYS A 186 18.86 19.94 -1.23
N GLU A 187 19.10 18.66 -0.95
CA GLU A 187 20.38 18.17 -0.47
C GLU A 187 21.24 17.59 -1.62
N ASN A 188 21.45 18.37 -2.67
CA ASN A 188 22.61 18.22 -3.57
C ASN A 188 23.78 19.05 -3.06
N ILE A 189 24.07 18.99 -1.75
CA ILE A 189 25.30 19.56 -1.20
C ILE A 189 26.27 18.39 -1.08
N PRO A 190 27.31 18.29 -1.92
CA PRO A 190 28.30 17.24 -1.77
C PRO A 190 28.94 17.37 -0.39
N VAL A 191 28.66 16.40 0.47
CA VAL A 191 29.32 16.27 1.78
C VAL A 191 30.80 16.05 1.49
N LYS A 192 31.60 17.11 1.64
CA LYS A 192 33.06 17.03 1.60
C LYS A 192 33.49 16.17 2.78
N LEU A 193 33.86 14.92 2.50
CA LEU A 193 34.52 14.03 3.45
C LEU A 193 35.83 14.69 3.91
N HIS A 194 35.81 15.33 5.07
CA HIS A 194 37.01 15.73 5.80
C HIS A 194 37.62 14.48 6.42
N ASN A 195 38.41 13.76 5.63
CA ASN A 195 39.63 13.04 6.04
C ASN A 195 40.04 12.06 4.94
N GLN A 196 40.82 12.56 3.98
CA GLN A 196 41.77 11.67 3.31
C GLN A 196 43.07 11.68 4.12
N PRO A 197 43.53 10.53 4.65
CA PRO A 197 44.86 10.44 5.22
C PRO A 197 45.88 10.71 4.10
N LYS A 198 46.73 11.71 4.29
CA LYS A 198 47.89 11.97 3.42
C LYS A 198 48.80 10.75 3.44
N ILE A 199 48.78 9.95 2.37
CA ILE A 199 49.88 9.02 2.08
C ILE A 199 51.10 9.89 1.75
N THR A 200 51.92 10.15 2.75
CA THR A 200 53.22 10.82 2.56
C THR A 200 54.20 9.74 2.11
N GLY A 201 54.21 9.44 0.81
CA GLY A 201 55.28 8.69 0.17
C GLY A 201 56.50 9.60 0.06
N LYS A 202 57.42 9.51 1.03
CA LYS A 202 58.75 10.13 0.94
C LYS A 202 59.55 9.32 -0.08
N ALA A 203 59.72 9.88 -1.28
CA ALA A 203 60.75 9.43 -2.19
C ALA A 203 62.12 9.79 -1.58
N GLU A 204 62.82 8.78 -1.07
CA GLU A 204 64.27 8.86 -0.82
C GLU A 204 64.97 8.06 -1.92
N THR A 205 65.48 8.81 -2.89
CA THR A 205 66.56 8.41 -3.78
C THR A 205 67.89 8.62 -3.06
N SER A 206 68.61 7.55 -2.76
CA SER A 206 70.05 7.44 -2.47
C SER A 206 70.29 5.94 -2.23
N ASP A 207 71.13 5.20 -2.96
CA ASP A 207 72.42 5.50 -3.60
C ASP A 207 72.60 4.72 -4.91
#